data_AF-A0A522IMU7-F1
#
_entry.id   AF-A0A522IMU7-F1
#
_cell.length_a   1.000
_cell.length_b   1.000
_cell.length_c   1.000
_cell.angle_alpha   90.00
_cell.angle_beta   90.00
_cell.angle_gamma   90.00
#
_symmetry.space_group_name_H-M   'P 1'
#
loop_
_entity.id
_entity.type
_entity.pdbx_description
1 polymer ?
#
loop_
_entity_poly.entity_id
_entity_poly.type
_entity_poly.pdbx_seq_one_letter_code
_entity_poly.pdbx_strand_id
1 'polypeptide(L)'
;MTDPEFEARSRRGLFALQWRSHALRYGIGVEIDQWLAHGCAVVVNGSRAYAGEALARYPQTRFVHIEAALEVLAARLAARGRETPEQIAARLARQAPFEALAGASVDRIDNSGRLEDAGEVFVDVVRRVAAGR
;
A
#
# COMPACT_ATOMS: atom_id res chain seq x y z
N MET A 1 14.20 -14.19 4.17
CA MET A 1 14.64 -14.52 2.81
C MET A 1 15.93 -13.77 2.54
N THR A 2 16.95 -14.46 2.05
CA THR A 2 18.22 -13.83 1.69
C THR A 2 18.12 -13.17 0.32
N ASP A 3 19.04 -12.25 -0.01
CA ASP A 3 19.08 -11.63 -1.34
C ASP A 3 19.21 -12.65 -2.48
N PRO A 4 20.11 -13.66 -2.42
CA PRO A 4 20.19 -14.69 -3.45
C PRO A 4 18.89 -15.50 -3.60
N GLU A 5 18.20 -15.76 -2.48
CA GLU A 5 16.91 -16.45 -2.50
C GLU A 5 15.83 -15.57 -3.16
N PHE A 6 15.78 -14.27 -2.84
CA PHE A 6 14.85 -13.33 -3.46
C PHE A 6 15.04 -13.31 -4.98
N GLU A 7 16.27 -13.15 -5.45
CA GLU A 7 16.60 -13.10 -6.87
C GLU A 7 16.29 -14.44 -7.58
N ALA A 8 16.50 -15.56 -6.89
CA ALA A 8 16.11 -16.87 -7.42
C ALA A 8 14.59 -16.99 -7.58
N ARG A 9 13.80 -16.54 -6.60
CA ARG A 9 12.34 -16.55 -6.68
C ARG A 9 11.82 -15.57 -7.73
N SER A 10 12.42 -14.38 -7.83
CA SER A 10 12.11 -13.37 -8.84
C SER A 10 12.30 -13.91 -10.25
N ARG A 11 13.48 -14.48 -10.55
CA ARG A 11 13.77 -15.08 -11.87
C ARG A 11 12.88 -16.26 -12.23
N ARG A 12 12.33 -16.96 -11.23
CA ARG A 12 11.37 -18.06 -11.41
C ARG A 12 9.93 -17.59 -11.53
N GLY A 13 9.65 -16.28 -11.50
CA GLY A 13 8.30 -15.72 -11.60
C GLY A 13 7.42 -16.02 -10.38
N LEU A 14 8.02 -16.21 -9.20
CA LEU A 14 7.27 -16.56 -7.98
C LEU A 14 6.64 -15.35 -7.28
N PHE A 15 6.87 -14.14 -7.80
CA PHE A 15 6.23 -12.92 -7.32
C PHE A 15 5.28 -12.36 -8.37
N ALA A 16 4.05 -12.10 -7.95
CA ALA A 16 3.08 -11.31 -8.69
C ALA A 16 3.50 -9.84 -8.75
N LEU A 17 3.92 -9.29 -7.61
CA LEU A 17 4.44 -7.94 -7.47
C LEU A 17 5.72 -7.98 -6.65
N GLN A 18 6.69 -7.16 -7.00
CA GLN A 18 7.91 -7.04 -6.22
C GLN A 18 8.48 -5.63 -6.33
N TRP A 19 9.11 -5.16 -5.26
CA TRP A 19 9.73 -3.85 -5.25
C TRP A 19 10.86 -3.75 -4.22
N ARG A 20 11.62 -2.66 -4.32
CA ARG A 20 12.66 -2.29 -3.34
C ARG A 20 12.30 -0.98 -2.65
N SER A 21 12.46 -0.92 -1.34
CA SER A 21 12.26 0.31 -0.55
C SER A 21 13.09 0.27 0.73
N HIS A 22 13.74 1.37 1.10
CA HIS A 22 14.51 1.50 2.34
C HIS A 22 15.48 0.33 2.61
N ALA A 23 16.30 -0.01 1.60
CA ALA A 23 17.23 -1.16 1.60
C ALA A 23 16.59 -2.56 1.71
N LEU A 24 15.26 -2.66 1.82
CA LEU A 24 14.51 -3.90 1.86
C LEU A 24 13.93 -4.25 0.49
N ARG A 25 13.66 -5.54 0.30
CA ARG A 25 12.94 -6.08 -0.85
C ARG A 25 11.62 -6.68 -0.41
N TYR A 26 10.59 -6.39 -1.18
CA TYR A 26 9.22 -6.83 -0.92
C TYR A 26 8.77 -7.66 -2.11
N GLY A 27 8.07 -8.76 -1.84
CA GLY A 27 7.50 -9.62 -2.85
C GLY A 27 6.12 -10.09 -2.39
N ILE A 28 5.13 -9.91 -3.25
CA ILE A 28 3.81 -10.51 -3.12
C ILE A 28 3.82 -11.74 -4.01
N GLY A 29 3.59 -12.91 -3.43
CA GLY A 29 3.71 -14.16 -4.15
C GLY A 29 2.66 -14.31 -5.26
N VAL A 30 2.98 -15.11 -6.27
CA VAL A 30 2.12 -15.33 -7.45
C VAL A 30 0.81 -16.06 -7.11
N GLU A 31 0.68 -16.65 -5.91
CA GLU A 31 -0.54 -17.28 -5.41
C GLU A 31 -1.76 -16.35 -5.40
N ILE A 32 -1.55 -15.02 -5.34
CA ILE A 32 -2.66 -14.07 -5.41
C ILE A 32 -3.41 -14.15 -6.74
N ASP A 33 -2.76 -14.60 -7.82
CA ASP A 33 -3.41 -14.80 -9.13
C ASP A 33 -4.49 -15.90 -9.02
N GLN A 34 -4.19 -16.97 -8.28
CA GLN A 34 -5.16 -18.05 -8.04
C GLN A 34 -6.29 -17.59 -7.13
N TRP A 35 -5.98 -16.83 -6.08
CA TRP A 35 -7.00 -16.26 -5.19
C TRP A 35 -7.95 -15.34 -5.96
N LEU A 36 -7.41 -14.47 -6.82
CA LEU A 36 -8.22 -13.59 -7.67
C LEU A 36 -9.07 -14.40 -8.65
N ALA A 37 -8.52 -15.44 -9.28
CA ALA A 37 -9.26 -16.33 -10.17
C ALA A 37 -10.40 -17.09 -9.47
N HIS A 38 -10.26 -17.37 -8.17
CA HIS A 38 -11.30 -17.95 -7.32
C HIS A 38 -12.27 -16.91 -6.72
N GLY A 39 -12.18 -15.65 -7.14
CA GLY A 39 -13.07 -14.58 -6.68
C GLY A 39 -12.71 -14.00 -5.31
N CYS A 40 -11.58 -14.38 -4.70
CA CYS A 40 -11.14 -13.81 -3.42
C CYS A 40 -10.67 -12.37 -3.59
N ALA A 41 -10.97 -11.49 -2.64
CA ALA A 41 -10.43 -10.13 -2.63
C ALA A 41 -9.05 -10.14 -1.99
N VAL A 42 -8.09 -9.50 -2.64
CA VAL A 42 -6.70 -9.42 -2.16
C VAL A 42 -6.41 -7.97 -1.79
N VAL A 43 -6.05 -7.75 -0.53
CA VAL A 43 -5.64 -6.46 -0.01
C VAL A 43 -4.13 -6.46 0.17
N VAL A 44 -3.45 -5.52 -0.49
CA VAL A 44 -1.99 -5.39 -0.43
C VAL A 44 -1.63 -4.01 0.10
N ASN A 45 -0.79 -3.96 1.14
CA ASN A 45 -0.11 -2.72 1.51
C ASN A 45 1.10 -2.52 0.57
N GLY A 46 0.90 -1.72 -0.46
CA GLY A 46 1.88 -1.51 -1.54
C GLY A 46 2.73 -0.25 -1.40
N SER A 47 3.57 -0.01 -2.40
CA SER A 47 4.35 1.22 -2.54
C SER A 47 3.79 2.09 -3.65
N ARG A 48 3.63 3.40 -3.39
CA ARG A 48 3.15 4.38 -4.37
C ARG A 48 3.99 4.41 -5.64
N ALA A 49 5.32 4.28 -5.51
CA ALA A 49 6.25 4.24 -6.63
C ALA A 49 6.03 3.03 -7.57
N TYR A 50 5.31 2.00 -7.10
CA TYR A 50 5.05 0.76 -7.83
C TYR A 50 3.57 0.58 -8.16
N ALA A 51 2.74 1.61 -7.95
CA ALA A 51 1.33 1.59 -8.30
C ALA A 51 1.13 1.35 -9.82
N GLY A 52 2.05 1.84 -10.65
CA GLY A 52 1.99 1.65 -12.11
C GLY A 52 2.15 0.18 -12.51
N GLU A 53 3.12 -0.51 -11.91
CA GLU A 53 3.33 -1.94 -12.15
C GLU A 53 2.14 -2.77 -11.65
N ALA A 54 1.59 -2.41 -10.48
CA ALA A 54 0.40 -3.07 -9.95
C ALA A 54 -0.81 -2.89 -10.89
N LEU A 55 -1.07 -1.68 -11.37
CA LEU A 55 -2.17 -1.40 -12.30
C LEU A 55 -1.98 -2.08 -13.66
N ALA A 56 -0.74 -2.11 -14.17
CA ALA A 56 -0.43 -2.77 -15.43
C ALA A 56 -0.67 -4.28 -15.37
N ARG A 57 -0.32 -4.93 -14.26
CA ARG A 57 -0.58 -6.37 -14.06
C ARG A 57 -2.03 -6.65 -13.71
N TYR A 58 -2.66 -5.80 -12.90
CA TYR A 58 -4.03 -5.95 -12.41
C TYR A 58 -4.85 -4.71 -12.78
N PRO A 59 -5.43 -4.63 -13.99
CA PRO A 59 -6.18 -3.45 -14.44
C PRO A 59 -7.42 -3.13 -13.59
N GLN A 60 -7.96 -4.11 -12.88
CA GLN A 60 -9.08 -3.95 -11.95
C GLN A 60 -8.64 -3.47 -10.55
N THR A 61 -7.36 -3.13 -10.36
CA THR A 61 -6.86 -2.62 -9.07
C THR A 61 -7.62 -1.37 -8.64
N ARG A 62 -8.10 -1.40 -7.40
CA ARG A 62 -8.63 -0.23 -6.71
C ARG A 62 -7.63 0.21 -5.65
N PHE A 63 -7.09 1.41 -5.81
CA PHE A 63 -6.16 1.98 -4.84
C PHE A 63 -6.92 2.66 -3.71
N VAL A 64 -6.46 2.44 -2.48
CA VAL A 64 -6.94 3.17 -1.30
C VAL A 64 -5.81 4.06 -0.81
N HIS A 65 -5.97 5.38 -0.96
CA HIS A 65 -5.02 6.36 -0.48
C HIS A 65 -5.45 6.86 0.90
N ILE A 66 -4.70 6.49 1.93
CA ILE A 66 -4.95 6.90 3.31
C ILE A 66 -4.07 8.12 3.60
N GLU A 67 -4.71 9.24 3.91
CA GLU A 67 -4.07 10.52 4.20
C GLU A 67 -4.42 10.97 5.63
N ALA A 68 -3.62 11.86 6.19
CA ALA A 68 -3.94 12.52 7.45
C ALA A 68 -3.23 13.88 7.48
N ALA A 69 -3.80 14.83 8.22
CA ALA A 69 -3.20 16.13 8.46
C ALA A 69 -1.81 15.99 9.08
N LEU A 70 -0.89 16.87 8.69
CA LEU A 70 0.53 16.77 9.06
C LEU A 70 0.73 16.80 10.58
N GLU A 71 -0.04 17.62 11.27
CA GLU A 71 -0.04 17.75 12.73
C GLU A 71 -0.49 16.44 13.42
N VAL A 72 -1.47 15.73 12.84
CA VAL A 72 -1.93 14.43 13.34
C VAL A 72 -0.87 13.36 13.11
N LEU A 73 -0.23 13.35 11.95
CA LEU A 73 0.89 12.45 11.65
C LEU A 73 2.07 12.70 12.61
N ALA A 74 2.44 13.96 12.85
CA ALA A 74 3.51 14.33 13.77
C ALA A 74 3.21 13.85 15.20
N ALA A 75 2.00 14.12 15.70
CA ALA A 75 1.59 13.68 17.03
C ALA A 75 1.61 12.15 17.17
N ARG A 76 1.10 11.41 16.18
CA ARG A 76 1.10 9.94 16.17
C ARG A 76 2.51 9.35 16.05
N LEU A 77 3.42 9.99 15.29
CA LEU A 77 4.81 9.55 15.20
C LEU A 77 5.54 9.78 16.53
N ALA A 78 5.35 10.94 17.15
CA ALA A 78 5.94 11.26 18.46
C ALA A 78 5.47 10.28 19.55
N ALA A 79 4.16 9.97 19.57
CA ALA A 79 3.59 9.02 20.53
C ALA A 79 4.17 7.59 20.43
N ARG A 80 4.76 7.19 19.29
CA ARG A 80 5.40 5.88 19.14
C ARG A 80 6.74 5.78 19.89
N GLY A 81 7.39 6.91 20.18
CA GLY A 81 8.65 6.97 20.92
C GLY A 81 9.85 6.33 20.19
N ARG A 82 9.80 6.18 18.86
CA ARG A 82 10.85 5.51 18.05
C ARG A 82 11.73 6.47 17.26
N GLU A 83 11.33 7.74 17.17
CA GLU A 83 11.95 8.75 16.30
C GLU A 83 12.09 10.06 17.10
N THR A 84 13.19 10.80 16.89
CA THR A 84 13.36 12.15 17.45
C THR A 84 12.48 13.17 16.71
N PRO A 85 12.23 14.36 17.28
CA PRO A 85 11.49 15.42 16.59
C PRO A 85 12.07 15.76 15.20
N GLU A 86 13.39 15.78 15.06
CA GLU A 86 14.09 16.05 13.81
C GLU A 86 13.89 14.93 12.77
N GLN A 87 13.91 13.67 13.21
CA GLN A 87 13.63 12.52 12.36
C GLN A 87 12.18 12.52 11.86
N ILE A 88 11.23 12.88 12.73
CA ILE A 88 9.81 13.05 12.38
C ILE A 88 9.64 14.17 11.35
N ALA A 89 10.22 15.34 11.58
CA ALA A 89 10.15 16.46 10.64
C ALA A 89 10.75 16.07 9.26
N ALA A 90 11.91 15.44 9.25
CA ALA A 90 12.54 14.95 8.02
C ALA A 90 11.72 13.86 7.31
N ARG A 91 10.97 13.05 8.05
CA ARG A 91 10.05 12.05 7.49
C ARG A 91 8.84 12.71 6.83
N LEU A 92 8.24 13.70 7.50
CA LEU A 92 7.07 14.42 6.98
C LEU A 92 7.44 15.26 5.73
N ALA A 93 8.60 15.91 5.72
CA ALA A 93 9.09 16.68 4.57
C ALA A 93 9.32 15.82 3.31
N ARG A 94 9.56 14.51 3.48
CA ARG A 94 9.75 13.56 2.38
C ARG A 94 8.44 12.95 1.85
N GLN A 95 7.28 13.35 2.37
CA GLN A 95 6.01 12.86 1.84
C GLN A 95 5.80 13.39 0.41
N ALA A 96 6.11 12.54 -0.57
CA ALA A 96 5.70 12.78 -1.94
C ALA A 96 4.16 12.72 -2.03
N PRO A 97 3.51 13.61 -2.79
CA PRO A 97 2.10 13.48 -3.11
C PRO A 97 1.87 12.17 -3.89
N PHE A 98 0.72 11.53 -3.67
CA PHE A 98 0.28 10.44 -4.54
C PHE A 98 -0.50 11.04 -5.70
N GLU A 99 0.10 10.99 -6.89
CA GLU A 99 -0.61 11.28 -8.11
C GLU A 99 -1.32 10.03 -8.59
N ALA A 100 -2.64 10.13 -8.77
CA ALA A 100 -3.43 9.04 -9.31
C ALA A 100 -2.98 8.78 -10.76
N LEU A 101 -2.70 7.51 -11.07
CA LEU A 101 -2.39 7.11 -12.43
C LEU A 101 -3.63 7.26 -13.31
N ALA A 102 -3.44 7.66 -14.56
CA ALA A 102 -4.54 7.74 -15.52
C ALA A 102 -5.26 6.38 -15.62
N GLY A 103 -6.59 6.39 -15.48
CA GLY A 103 -7.42 5.18 -15.51
C GLY A 103 -7.47 4.38 -14.20
N ALA A 104 -6.76 4.79 -13.14
CA ALA A 104 -6.82 4.13 -11.84
C ALA A 104 -8.10 4.50 -11.08
N SER A 105 -8.75 3.50 -10.47
CA SER A 105 -9.77 3.73 -9.45
C SER A 105 -9.10 4.03 -8.12
N VAL A 106 -9.36 5.19 -7.52
CA VAL A 106 -8.76 5.61 -6.25
C VAL A 106 -9.83 6.05 -5.26
N ASP A 107 -9.90 5.42 -4.09
CA ASP A 107 -10.61 5.96 -2.92
C ASP A 107 -9.62 6.71 -2.04
N ARG A 108 -9.98 7.91 -1.60
CA ARG A 108 -9.22 8.67 -0.60
C ARG A 108 -9.90 8.55 0.75
N ILE A 109 -9.14 8.23 1.78
CA ILE A 109 -9.62 8.13 3.16
C ILE A 109 -8.83 9.11 4.01
N ASP A 110 -9.52 10.08 4.59
CA ASP A 110 -8.95 10.95 5.61
C ASP A 110 -8.94 10.21 6.97
N ASN A 111 -7.74 10.02 7.50
CA ASN A 111 -7.45 9.39 8.77
C ASN A 111 -6.95 10.41 9.81
N SER A 112 -7.30 11.69 9.65
CA SER A 112 -7.02 12.76 10.62
C SER A 112 -7.87 12.64 11.88
N GLY A 113 -9.09 12.12 11.74
CA GLY A 113 -10.04 11.89 12.83
C GLY A 113 -9.75 10.63 13.65
N ARG A 114 -10.81 10.00 14.13
CA ARG A 114 -10.70 8.74 14.87
C ARG A 114 -10.28 7.62 13.92
N LEU A 115 -9.43 6.72 14.42
CA LEU A 115 -8.95 5.57 13.63
C LEU A 115 -10.12 4.64 13.25
N GLU A 116 -11.13 4.54 14.13
CA GLU A 116 -12.32 3.71 13.88
C GLU A 116 -13.10 4.20 12.66
N ASP A 117 -13.34 5.51 12.54
CA ASP A 117 -14.11 6.10 11.43
C ASP A 117 -13.43 5.81 10.08
N ALA A 118 -12.11 6.05 10.00
CA ALA A 118 -11.32 5.73 8.79
C ALA A 118 -11.28 4.22 8.50
N GLY A 119 -11.25 3.40 9.56
CA GLY A 119 -11.31 1.94 9.47
C GLY A 119 -12.63 1.43 8.90
N GLU A 120 -13.76 2.00 9.30
CA GLU A 120 -15.08 1.66 8.76
C GLU A 120 -15.17 1.99 7.26
N VAL A 121 -14.72 3.19 6.87
CA VAL A 121 -14.67 3.58 5.46
C VAL A 121 -13.81 2.61 4.65
N PHE A 122 -12.65 2.20 5.18
CA PHE A 122 -11.78 1.23 4.53
C PHE A 122 -12.46 -0.14 4.35
N VAL A 123 -13.10 -0.65 5.41
CA VAL A 123 -13.82 -1.92 5.36
C VAL A 123 -14.94 -1.88 4.32
N ASP A 124 -15.66 -0.77 4.20
CA ASP A 124 -16.72 -0.62 3.21
C ASP A 124 -16.18 -0.57 1.77
N VAL A 125 -15.01 0.03 1.54
CA VAL A 125 -14.31 -0.08 0.25
C VAL A 125 -14.01 -1.54 -0.07
N VAL A 126 -13.43 -2.28 0.88
CA VAL A 126 -13.08 -3.70 0.69
C VAL A 126 -14.33 -4.54 0.42
N ARG A 127 -15.43 -4.30 1.13
CA ARG A 127 -16.73 -4.98 0.89
C ARG A 127 -17.26 -4.71 -0.50
N ARG A 128 -17.21 -3.47 -0.99
CA ARG A 128 -17.64 -3.14 -2.36
C ARG A 128 -16.79 -3.83 -3.41
N VAL A 129 -15.48 -3.92 -3.22
CA VAL A 129 -14.58 -4.66 -4.14
C VAL A 129 -14.86 -6.17 -4.09
N ALA A 130 -15.17 -6.70 -2.92
CA ALA A 130 -15.51 -8.11 -2.77
C ALA A 130 -16.89 -8.46 -3.38
N ALA A 131 -17.86 -7.55 -3.30
CA ALA A 131 -19.23 -7.76 -3.75
C ALA A 131 -19.48 -7.35 -5.22
N GLY A 132 -18.73 -6.38 -5.75
CA GLY A 132 -18.88 -5.80 -7.09
C GLY A 132 -18.04 -6.47 -8.16
N ARG A 133 -17.73 -7.76 -7.98
CA ARG A 133 -17.09 -8.59 -9.00
C ARG A 133 -18.12 -9.34 -9.82
#